data_AF-A0A957P944-F1
#
_entry.id   AF-A0A957P944-F1
#
_cell.length_a   1.000
_cell.length_b   1.000
_cell.length_c   1.000
_cell.angle_alpha   90.00
_cell.angle_beta   90.00
_cell.angle_gamma   90.00
#
_symmetry.space_group_name_H-M   'P 1'
#
loop_
_entity.id
_entity.type
_entity.pdbx_description
1 polymer ?
#
loop_
_entity_poly.entity_id
_entity_poly.type
_entity_poly.pdbx_seq_one_letter_code
_entity_poly.pdbx_strand_id
1 'polypeptide(L)'
;DIAEQCRGKVVISVVVPLQPPKVSTVWQPAGGSAAQEAQTQLQAVLGDDVQVVAAFQNISATHLKDLSWQPDCDVLVTGDAKAGKQTAIELAQAAGFFG
;
A
#
# COMPACT_ATOMS: atom_id res chain seq x y z
N ASP A 1 4.03 -17.55 -10.64
CA ASP A 1 4.01 -17.28 -9.20
C ASP A 1 4.18 -15.78 -9.01
N ILE A 2 3.19 -15.09 -8.42
CA ILE A 2 3.20 -13.61 -8.32
C ILE A 2 4.31 -13.14 -7.38
N ALA A 3 4.59 -13.92 -6.32
CA ALA A 3 5.62 -13.60 -5.34
C ALA A 3 7.01 -13.46 -6.01
N GLU A 4 7.45 -14.46 -6.77
CA GLU A 4 8.76 -14.39 -7.46
C GLU A 4 8.88 -13.20 -8.42
N GLN A 5 7.76 -12.77 -9.04
CA GLN A 5 7.76 -11.60 -9.93
C GLN A 5 7.92 -10.26 -9.20
N CYS A 6 7.77 -10.24 -7.87
CA CYS A 6 7.97 -9.07 -7.02
C CYS A 6 9.41 -8.94 -6.50
N ARG A 7 10.29 -9.91 -6.75
CA ARG A 7 11.69 -9.87 -6.30
C ARG A 7 12.39 -8.60 -6.80
N GLY A 8 13.00 -7.85 -5.88
CA GLY A 8 13.69 -6.59 -6.16
C GLY A 8 12.77 -5.41 -6.55
N LYS A 9 11.45 -5.54 -6.39
CA LYS A 9 10.48 -4.48 -6.66
C LYS A 9 9.90 -3.89 -5.38
N VAL A 10 9.41 -2.66 -5.50
CA VAL A 10 8.55 -2.05 -4.49
C VAL A 10 7.13 -2.58 -4.65
N VAL A 11 6.58 -3.18 -3.60
CA VAL A 11 5.20 -3.66 -3.54
C VAL A 11 4.36 -2.61 -2.81
N ILE A 12 3.41 -2.00 -3.52
CA ILE A 12 2.48 -1.03 -2.94
C ILE A 12 1.26 -1.75 -2.38
N SER A 13 1.07 -1.70 -1.05
CA SER A 13 -0.11 -2.21 -0.37
C SER A 13 -1.17 -1.10 -0.26
N VAL A 14 -2.32 -1.34 -0.88
CA VAL A 14 -3.50 -0.46 -0.83
C VAL A 14 -4.58 -1.00 0.12
N VAL A 15 -4.23 -1.95 0.98
CA VAL A 15 -5.19 -2.76 1.74
C VAL A 15 -5.70 -2.03 2.98
N VAL A 16 -7.03 -1.98 3.12
CA VAL A 16 -7.71 -1.64 4.37
C VAL A 16 -8.18 -2.94 5.04
N PRO A 17 -7.71 -3.27 6.27
CA PRO A 17 -8.05 -4.52 6.94
C PRO A 17 -9.47 -4.45 7.53
N LEU A 18 -10.47 -4.82 6.73
CA LEU A 18 -11.88 -4.84 7.09
C LEU A 18 -12.37 -6.27 7.38
N GLN A 19 -13.22 -6.42 8.39
CA GLN A 19 -13.88 -7.69 8.72
C GLN A 19 -15.41 -7.56 8.66
N PRO A 20 -16.06 -7.95 7.55
CA PRO A 20 -17.51 -7.97 7.46
C PRO A 20 -18.14 -8.86 8.55
N PRO A 21 -19.29 -8.47 9.13
CA PRO A 21 -20.14 -7.33 8.76
C PRO A 21 -19.73 -5.99 9.41
N LYS A 22 -18.78 -5.98 10.36
CA LYS A 22 -18.38 -4.78 11.12
C LYS A 22 -17.27 -4.01 10.42
N VAL A 23 -17.61 -3.39 9.29
CA VAL A 23 -16.66 -2.61 8.46
C VAL A 23 -16.39 -1.19 8.95
N SER A 24 -17.10 -0.73 9.99
CA SER A 24 -16.87 0.57 10.64
C SER A 24 -15.78 0.55 11.70
N THR A 25 -15.27 -0.63 12.06
CA THR A 25 -14.19 -0.81 13.03
C THR A 25 -12.97 -1.38 12.34
N VAL A 26 -11.79 -0.88 12.70
CA VAL A 26 -10.52 -1.50 12.28
C VAL A 26 -10.50 -2.93 12.80
N TRP A 27 -10.29 -3.88 11.89
CA TRP A 27 -9.82 -5.20 12.25
C TRP A 27 -8.30 -5.18 12.19
N GLN A 28 -7.64 -5.52 13.29
CA GLN A 28 -6.18 -5.53 13.35
C GLN A 28 -5.65 -6.91 12.93
N PRO A 29 -4.86 -7.01 11.85
CA PRO A 29 -4.21 -8.26 11.47
C PRO A 29 -3.23 -8.74 12.56
N ALA A 30 -2.99 -10.05 12.63
CA ALA A 30 -2.05 -10.62 13.60
C ALA A 30 -0.61 -10.10 13.39
N GLY A 31 -0.25 -9.80 12.14
CA GLY A 31 1.01 -9.13 11.79
C GLY A 31 1.07 -7.64 12.13
N GLY A 32 0.09 -7.09 12.85
CA GLY A 32 0.00 -5.68 13.24
C GLY A 32 -0.80 -4.83 12.25
N SER A 33 -0.35 -4.75 11.00
CA SER A 33 -1.06 -4.07 9.91
C SER A 33 -1.03 -4.90 8.63
N ALA A 34 -1.90 -4.57 7.67
CA ALA A 34 -1.96 -5.31 6.40
C ALA A 34 -0.63 -5.25 5.63
N ALA A 35 0.06 -4.11 5.69
CA ALA A 35 1.38 -3.95 5.06
C ALA A 35 2.47 -4.76 5.79
N GLN A 36 2.46 -4.79 7.12
CA GLN A 36 3.41 -5.60 7.89
C GLN A 36 3.20 -7.10 7.67
N GLU A 37 1.95 -7.55 7.57
CA GLU A 37 1.63 -8.94 7.27
C GLU A 37 2.09 -9.30 5.85
N ALA A 38 1.85 -8.44 4.86
CA ALA A 38 2.36 -8.61 3.50
C ALA A 38 3.90 -8.63 3.46
N GLN A 39 4.58 -7.74 4.20
CA GLN A 39 6.05 -7.72 4.32
C GLN A 39 6.55 -9.05 4.87
N THR A 40 5.95 -9.54 5.97
CA THR A 40 6.35 -10.80 6.61
C THR A 40 6.15 -12.00 5.69
N GLN A 41 5.01 -12.07 5.01
CA GLN A 41 4.69 -13.14 4.07
C GLN A 41 5.63 -13.13 2.86
N LEU A 42 5.91 -11.95 2.31
CA LEU A 42 6.82 -11.82 1.16
C LEU A 42 8.27 -12.12 1.55
N GLN A 43 8.73 -11.70 2.73
CA GLN A 43 10.07 -12.03 3.23
C GLN A 43 10.26 -13.53 3.41
N ALA A 44 9.24 -14.24 3.90
CA ALA A 44 9.29 -15.70 4.05
C ALA A 44 9.48 -16.43 2.72
N VAL A 45 9.05 -15.83 1.60
CA VAL A 45 9.15 -16.42 0.26
C VAL A 45 10.37 -15.91 -0.51
N LEU A 46 10.68 -14.62 -0.42
CA LEU A 46 11.64 -13.93 -1.29
C LEU A 46 12.95 -13.54 -0.59
N GLY A 47 12.98 -13.58 0.76
CA GLY A 47 14.06 -13.05 1.58
C GLY A 47 13.92 -11.56 1.88
N ASP A 48 14.95 -10.97 2.47
CA ASP A 48 14.92 -9.61 3.03
C ASP A 48 14.90 -8.49 1.98
N ASP A 49 15.10 -8.81 0.70
CA ASP A 49 15.20 -7.83 -0.39
C ASP A 49 13.85 -7.27 -0.87
N VAL A 50 12.72 -7.71 -0.30
CA VAL A 50 11.39 -7.19 -0.66
C VAL A 50 11.05 -5.92 0.10
N GLN A 51 10.55 -4.92 -0.61
CA GLN A 51 10.13 -3.64 -0.04
C GLN A 51 8.62 -3.48 -0.16
N VAL A 52 7.90 -3.53 0.97
CA VAL A 52 6.47 -3.19 1.03
C VAL A 52 6.28 -1.76 1.51
N VAL A 53 5.41 -1.03 0.81
CA VAL A 53 5.02 0.34 1.15
C VAL A 53 3.50 0.43 1.18
N ALA A 54 2.92 0.94 2.25
CA ALA A 54 1.50 1.26 2.30
C ALA A 54 1.25 2.65 1.73
N ALA A 55 0.37 2.74 0.73
CA ALA A 55 -0.09 3.99 0.13
C ALA A 55 -1.48 3.78 -0.51
N PHE A 56 -2.22 4.87 -0.73
CA PHE A 56 -3.54 4.93 -1.36
C PHE A 56 -4.69 4.18 -0.64
N GLN A 57 -4.45 3.57 0.53
CA GLN A 57 -5.48 2.88 1.31
C GLN A 57 -6.64 3.79 1.74
N ASN A 58 -6.44 5.11 1.72
CA ASN A 58 -7.45 6.11 2.06
C ASN A 58 -8.20 6.68 0.84
N ILE A 59 -7.84 6.29 -0.39
CA ILE A 59 -8.49 6.76 -1.62
C ILE A 59 -9.49 5.70 -2.10
N SER A 60 -10.70 6.13 -2.45
CA SER A 60 -11.71 5.21 -2.97
C SER A 60 -11.30 4.66 -4.35
N ALA A 61 -11.58 3.38 -4.58
CA ALA A 61 -11.32 2.76 -5.89
C ALA A 61 -12.12 3.41 -7.04
N THR A 62 -13.26 4.04 -6.74
CA THR A 62 -14.04 4.79 -7.73
C THR A 62 -13.33 6.07 -8.11
N HIS A 63 -12.80 6.82 -7.15
CA HIS A 63 -12.03 8.05 -7.40
C HIS A 63 -10.73 7.75 -8.14
N LEU A 64 -10.01 6.68 -7.80
CA LEU A 64 -8.80 6.27 -8.51
C LEU A 64 -9.03 5.94 -9.98
N LYS A 65 -10.25 5.53 -10.37
CA LYS A 65 -10.61 5.23 -11.76
C LYS A 65 -11.07 6.45 -12.54
N ASP A 66 -11.53 7.48 -11.86
CA ASP A 66 -11.99 8.71 -12.48
C ASP A 66 -10.83 9.68 -12.65
N LEU A 67 -10.22 9.66 -13.84
CA LEU A 67 -9.10 10.56 -14.18
C LEU A 67 -9.51 12.04 -14.28
N SER A 68 -10.82 12.35 -14.25
CA SER A 68 -11.33 13.72 -14.23
C SER A 68 -11.57 14.25 -12.82
N TRP A 69 -11.62 13.36 -11.83
CA TRP A 69 -11.77 13.74 -10.44
C TRP A 69 -10.49 14.42 -9.95
N GLN A 70 -10.65 15.54 -9.24
CA GLN A 70 -9.54 16.26 -8.64
C GLN A 70 -9.40 15.84 -7.18
N PRO A 71 -8.24 15.27 -6.77
CA PRO A 71 -8.03 14.89 -5.40
C PRO A 71 -8.06 16.10 -4.47
N ASP A 72 -8.91 16.03 -3.44
CA ASP A 72 -9.00 17.00 -2.34
C ASP A 72 -8.39 16.46 -1.03
N CYS A 73 -7.66 15.36 -1.12
CA CYS A 73 -7.07 14.66 0.03
C CYS A 73 -5.64 14.20 -0.24
N ASP A 74 -4.92 13.99 0.85
CA ASP A 74 -3.52 13.55 0.82
C ASP A 74 -3.40 12.03 0.75
N VAL A 75 -2.30 11.53 0.19
CA VAL A 75 -1.93 10.12 0.22
C VAL A 75 -0.93 9.87 1.33
N LEU A 76 -1.32 9.08 2.33
CA LEU A 76 -0.43 8.69 3.43
C LEU A 76 0.50 7.56 2.99
N VAL A 77 1.81 7.81 3.05
CA VAL A 77 2.86 6.85 2.65
C VAL A 77 3.64 6.34 3.87
N THR A 78 3.63 5.03 4.10
CA THR A 78 4.40 4.38 5.19
C THR A 78 5.19 3.18 4.70
N GLY A 79 6.39 2.98 5.27
CA GLY A 79 7.32 1.92 4.87
C GLY A 79 8.72 2.13 5.44
N ASP A 80 9.49 1.05 5.50
CA ASP A 80 10.81 1.02 6.14
C ASP A 80 11.90 1.64 5.25
N ALA A 81 11.90 1.28 3.96
CA ALA A 81 12.89 1.76 3.00
C ALA A 81 12.56 3.18 2.51
N LYS A 82 13.49 4.12 2.70
CA LYS A 82 13.36 5.49 2.17
C LYS A 82 13.15 5.50 0.65
N ALA A 83 13.88 4.65 -0.08
CA ALA A 83 13.77 4.55 -1.53
C ALA A 83 12.36 4.07 -1.97
N GLY A 84 11.82 3.05 -1.31
CA GLY A 84 10.46 2.57 -1.60
C GLY A 84 9.40 3.63 -1.35
N LYS A 85 9.49 4.36 -0.23
CA LYS A 85 8.58 5.50 0.04
C LYS A 85 8.70 6.59 -1.01
N GLN A 86 9.91 6.91 -1.45
CA GLN A 86 10.15 7.91 -2.49
C GLN A 86 9.46 7.53 -3.80
N THR A 87 9.55 6.27 -4.22
CA THR A 87 8.81 5.75 -5.39
C THR A 87 7.30 5.90 -5.23
N ALA A 88 6.74 5.58 -4.06
CA ALA A 88 5.31 5.73 -3.81
C ALA A 88 4.84 7.20 -3.85
N ILE A 89 5.65 8.13 -3.33
CA ILE A 89 5.39 9.58 -3.40
C ILE A 89 5.40 10.07 -4.84
N GLU A 90 6.39 9.64 -5.65
CA GLU A 90 6.46 9.99 -7.07
C GLU A 90 5.25 9.46 -7.85
N LEU A 91 4.77 8.25 -7.54
CA LEU A 91 3.54 7.70 -8.10
C LEU A 91 2.31 8.52 -7.71
N ALA A 92 2.20 8.93 -6.45
CA ALA A 92 1.10 9.77 -5.98
C ALA A 92 1.09 11.12 -6.71
N GLN A 93 2.25 11.78 -6.83
CA GLN A 93 2.40 13.04 -7.56
C GLN A 93 2.05 12.90 -9.04
N ALA A 94 2.51 11.83 -9.69
CA ALA A 94 2.20 11.55 -11.10
C ALA A 94 0.69 11.33 -11.32
N ALA A 95 -0.02 10.84 -10.31
CA ALA A 95 -1.46 10.67 -10.32
C ALA A 95 -2.25 11.90 -9.83
N GLY A 96 -1.58 13.03 -9.57
CA GLY A 96 -2.21 14.29 -9.17
C GLY A 96 -2.54 14.40 -7.68
N PHE A 97 -2.02 13.49 -6.86
CA PHE A 97 -2.15 13.53 -5.40
C PHE A 97 -0.96 14.24 -4.76
N PHE A 98 -1.20 14.83 -3.58
CA PHE A 98 -0.16 15.33 -2.69
C PHE A 98 -0.05 14.40 -1.48
N GLY A 99 1.11 14.36 -0.82
CA GLY A 99 1.39 13.45 0.30
C GLY A 99 2.19 14.11 1.40
#